data_AF-A0A412RAW8-F1
#
_entry.id   AF-A0A412RAW8-F1
#
_cell.length_a   1.000
_cell.length_b   1.000
_cell.length_c   1.000
_cell.angle_alpha   90.00
_cell.angle_beta   90.00
_cell.angle_gamma   90.00
#
_symmetry.space_group_name_H-M   'P 1'
#
loop_
_entity.id
_entity.type
_entity.pdbx_description
1 polymer ?
#
loop_
_entity_poly.entity_id
_entity_poly.type
_entity_poly.pdbx_seq_one_letter_code
_entity_poly.pdbx_strand_id
1 'polypeptide(L)'
;MTVQQLKEALSLKLLAGEEGLSQEVSGCYIGDLLSWVMGRAKAGDAWLTVMGNISALAVASLADTACIILTENAWLDEDAKRKADQQGICVLGAEENSYRLALQIGRLLS
;
A
#
# COMPACT_ATOMS: atom_id res chain seq x y z
N MET A 1 -8.13 0.92 11.69
CA MET A 1 -7.02 1.82 12.06
C MET A 1 -6.64 2.59 10.82
N THR A 2 -6.24 3.86 10.90
CA THR A 2 -5.96 4.63 9.69
C THR A 2 -4.59 4.26 9.09
N VAL A 3 -4.41 4.56 7.80
CA VAL A 3 -3.10 4.43 7.12
C VAL A 3 -2.04 5.28 7.83
N GLN A 4 -2.40 6.46 8.36
CA GLN A 4 -1.50 7.27 9.19
C GLN A 4 -1.03 6.52 10.44
N GLN A 5 -1.96 5.93 11.19
CA GLN A 5 -1.62 5.17 12.40
C GLN A 5 -0.74 3.97 12.07
N LEU A 6 -1.02 3.28 10.95
CA LEU A 6 -0.21 2.16 10.48
C LEU A 6 1.21 2.61 10.12
N LYS A 7 1.34 3.72 9.38
CA LYS A 7 2.61 4.34 9.02
C LYS A 7 3.45 4.66 10.25
N GLU A 8 2.85 5.27 11.26
CA GLU A 8 3.53 5.63 12.51
C GLU A 8 3.95 4.39 13.32
N ALA A 9 3.04 3.43 13.50
CA ALA A 9 3.30 2.20 14.26
C ALA A 9 4.43 1.35 13.67
N LEU A 10 4.57 1.35 12.34
CA LEU A 10 5.55 0.54 11.62
C LEU A 10 6.72 1.35 11.05
N SER A 11 6.82 2.65 11.40
CA SER A 11 7.87 3.56 10.91
C SER A 11 8.02 3.59 9.38
N LEU A 12 6.90 3.52 8.67
CA LEU A 12 6.88 3.51 7.20
C LEU A 12 7.13 4.90 6.63
N LYS A 13 7.76 4.95 5.45
CA LYS A 13 8.02 6.21 4.74
C LYS A 13 6.85 6.55 3.83
N LEU A 14 6.30 7.76 3.93
CA LEU A 14 5.36 8.26 2.91
C LEU A 14 6.12 8.55 1.62
N LEU A 15 5.69 7.95 0.52
CA LEU A 15 6.27 8.15 -0.81
C LEU A 15 5.40 9.06 -1.68
N ALA A 16 4.08 8.92 -1.58
CA ALA A 16 3.08 9.70 -2.33
C ALA A 16 1.68 9.60 -1.69
N GLY A 17 0.76 10.46 -2.11
CA GLY A 17 -0.67 10.36 -1.83
C GLY A 17 -1.02 10.64 -0.36
N GLU A 18 -0.58 11.77 0.16
CA GLU A 18 -0.80 12.17 1.56
C GLU A 18 -2.28 12.18 1.96
N GLU A 19 -3.19 12.55 1.04
CA GLU A 19 -4.64 12.57 1.29
C GLU A 19 -5.20 11.19 1.71
N GLY A 20 -4.59 10.11 1.19
CA GLY A 20 -4.97 8.75 1.51
C GLY A 20 -4.55 8.28 2.91
N LEU A 21 -3.78 9.07 3.67
CA LEU A 21 -3.40 8.73 5.05
C LEU A 21 -4.60 8.58 5.99
N SER A 22 -5.73 9.20 5.65
CA SER A 22 -6.98 9.14 6.39
C SER A 22 -7.79 7.86 6.16
N GLN A 23 -7.45 7.04 5.16
CA GLN A 23 -8.16 5.81 4.83
C GLN A 23 -8.06 4.78 5.97
N GLU A 24 -9.12 3.98 6.14
CA GLU A 24 -9.15 2.90 7.12
C GLU A 24 -8.54 1.62 6.54
N VAL A 25 -7.60 1.05 7.29
CA VAL A 25 -7.01 -0.26 7.01
C VAL A 25 -7.79 -1.31 7.80
N SER A 26 -8.36 -2.27 7.07
CA SER A 26 -9.16 -3.38 7.60
C SER A 26 -8.54 -4.76 7.36
N GLY A 27 -7.51 -4.82 6.51
CA GLY A 27 -6.84 -6.06 6.17
C GLY A 27 -5.50 -5.85 5.49
N CYS A 28 -4.95 -6.93 4.94
CA CYS A 28 -3.66 -6.93 4.30
C CYS A 28 -3.61 -7.99 3.20
N TYR A 29 -3.09 -7.61 2.04
CA TYR A 29 -2.90 -8.51 0.90
C TYR A 29 -1.46 -8.44 0.41
N ILE A 30 -0.86 -9.58 0.09
CA ILE A 30 0.48 -9.67 -0.51
C ILE A 30 0.35 -10.20 -1.93
N GLY A 31 0.98 -9.52 -2.89
CA GLY A 31 1.20 -10.10 -4.20
C GLY A 31 1.62 -9.09 -5.25
N ASP A 32 2.41 -9.54 -6.22
CA ASP A 32 2.92 -8.69 -7.30
C ASP A 32 2.22 -8.97 -8.63
N LEU A 33 1.57 -10.12 -8.79
CA LEU A 33 0.86 -10.39 -10.04
C LEU A 33 -0.45 -9.57 -10.08
N LEU A 34 -0.42 -8.42 -10.75
CA LEU A 34 -1.50 -7.44 -10.80
C LEU A 34 -2.88 -8.03 -11.11
N SER A 35 -2.98 -8.96 -12.07
CA SER A 35 -4.23 -9.62 -12.42
C SER A 35 -4.80 -10.46 -11.27
N TRP A 36 -3.93 -10.99 -10.41
CA TRP A 36 -4.32 -11.77 -9.24
C TRP A 36 -4.72 -10.88 -8.08
N VAL A 37 -3.97 -9.79 -7.87
CA VAL A 37 -4.29 -8.77 -6.85
C VAL A 37 -5.66 -8.17 -7.13
N MET A 38 -5.91 -7.72 -8.36
CA MET A 38 -7.16 -7.08 -8.75
C MET A 38 -8.40 -7.95 -8.50
N GLY A 39 -8.26 -9.29 -8.56
CA GLY A 39 -9.37 -10.22 -8.31
C GLY A 39 -9.47 -10.75 -6.88
N ARG A 40 -8.54 -10.42 -5.98
CA ARG A 40 -8.42 -11.08 -4.66
C ARG A 40 -8.13 -10.15 -3.49
N ALA A 41 -7.45 -9.03 -3.72
CA ALA A 41 -7.35 -7.98 -2.72
C ALA A 41 -8.75 -7.45 -2.39
N LYS A 42 -8.97 -7.11 -1.12
CA LYS A 42 -10.25 -6.61 -0.64
C LYS A 42 -10.15 -5.11 -0.42
N ALA A 43 -11.32 -4.46 -0.49
CA ALA A 43 -11.45 -3.07 -0.11
C ALA A 43 -10.93 -2.86 1.32
N GLY A 44 -10.10 -1.84 1.52
CA GLY A 44 -9.47 -1.55 2.81
C GLY A 44 -8.22 -2.38 3.14
N ASP A 45 -7.77 -3.28 2.27
CA ASP A 45 -6.49 -3.97 2.45
C ASP A 45 -5.32 -2.98 2.31
N ALA A 46 -4.32 -3.08 3.19
CA ALA A 46 -2.98 -2.59 2.91
C ALA A 46 -2.28 -3.58 1.97
N TRP A 47 -2.04 -3.16 0.73
CA TRP A 47 -1.48 -4.03 -0.29
C TRP A 47 0.05 -3.93 -0.34
N LEU A 48 0.71 -5.05 -0.04
CA LEU A 48 2.16 -5.23 -0.07
C LEU A 48 2.61 -5.72 -1.45
N THR A 49 3.54 -4.99 -2.06
CA THR A 49 4.11 -5.32 -3.38
C THR A 49 5.48 -4.68 -3.56
N VAL A 50 6.26 -5.13 -4.54
CA VAL A 50 7.46 -4.43 -5.03
C VAL A 50 7.19 -3.61 -6.30
N MET A 51 5.94 -3.56 -6.77
CA MET A 51 5.55 -2.85 -7.99
C MET A 51 5.25 -1.36 -7.72
N GLY A 52 6.27 -0.50 -7.78
CA GLY A 52 6.10 0.95 -7.64
C GLY A 52 5.85 1.70 -8.95
N ASN A 53 4.93 1.22 -9.79
CA ASN A 53 4.63 1.84 -11.09
C ASN A 53 3.14 2.18 -11.26
N ILE A 54 2.80 2.86 -12.35
CA ILE A 54 1.44 3.36 -12.60
C ILE A 54 0.37 2.25 -12.68
N SER A 55 0.77 1.04 -13.07
CA SER A 55 -0.16 -0.09 -13.16
C SER A 55 -0.60 -0.56 -11.77
N ALA A 56 0.29 -0.48 -10.78
CA ALA A 56 -0.07 -0.77 -9.40
C ALA A 56 -1.11 0.23 -8.87
N LEU A 57 -0.98 1.53 -9.18
CA LEU A 57 -1.99 2.52 -8.79
C LEU A 57 -3.36 2.25 -9.41
N ALA A 58 -3.40 1.84 -10.67
CA ALA A 58 -4.65 1.45 -11.32
C ALA A 58 -5.30 0.26 -10.60
N VAL A 59 -4.52 -0.76 -10.22
CA VAL A 59 -5.03 -1.91 -9.46
C VAL A 59 -5.49 -1.51 -8.06
N ALA A 60 -4.73 -0.68 -7.34
CA ALA A 60 -5.09 -0.20 -6.01
C ALA A 60 -6.43 0.54 -6.03
N SER A 61 -6.64 1.38 -7.04
CA SER A 61 -7.92 2.07 -7.25
C SER A 61 -9.07 1.11 -7.61
N LEU A 62 -8.83 0.11 -8.46
CA LEU A 62 -9.87 -0.85 -8.89
C LEU A 62 -10.26 -1.82 -7.77
N ALA A 63 -9.30 -2.23 -6.93
CA ALA A 63 -9.51 -3.13 -5.80
C ALA A 63 -9.90 -2.40 -4.50
N ASP A 64 -9.95 -1.06 -4.52
CA ASP A 64 -10.29 -0.19 -3.39
C ASP A 64 -9.41 -0.43 -2.15
N THR A 65 -8.11 -0.69 -2.39
CA THR A 65 -7.13 -0.91 -1.30
C THR A 65 -6.91 0.39 -0.53
N ALA A 66 -6.74 0.30 0.79
CA ALA A 66 -6.51 1.48 1.64
C ALA A 66 -5.20 2.20 1.29
N CYS A 67 -4.15 1.44 0.99
CA CYS A 67 -2.86 1.95 0.55
C CYS A 67 -2.04 0.88 -0.15
N ILE A 68 -1.02 1.32 -0.89
CA ILE A 68 0.08 0.47 -1.36
C ILE A 68 1.25 0.62 -0.39
N ILE A 69 1.90 -0.49 -0.04
CA ILE A 69 3.16 -0.49 0.70
C ILE A 69 4.23 -1.19 -0.14
N LEU A 70 5.20 -0.41 -0.62
CA LEU A 70 6.36 -0.89 -1.36
C LEU A 70 7.36 -1.54 -0.40
N THR A 71 7.53 -2.85 -0.51
CA THR A 71 8.42 -3.63 0.36
C THR A 71 9.85 -3.67 -0.18
N GLU A 72 10.81 -4.06 0.67
CA GLU A 72 12.21 -4.27 0.28
C GLU A 72 12.88 -3.03 -0.35
N ASN A 73 12.50 -1.83 0.11
CA ASN A 73 12.92 -0.55 -0.46
C ASN A 73 12.65 -0.42 -1.97
N ALA A 74 11.62 -1.09 -2.49
CA ALA A 74 11.22 -0.96 -3.87
C ALA A 74 10.93 0.50 -4.24
N TRP A 75 11.38 0.89 -5.43
CA TRP A 75 11.33 2.26 -5.91
C TRP A 75 9.92 2.62 -6.40
N LEU A 76 9.48 3.86 -6.14
CA LEU A 76 8.27 4.43 -6.71
C LEU A 76 8.65 5.34 -7.89
N ASP A 77 8.19 4.99 -9.08
CA ASP A 77 8.40 5.76 -10.30
C ASP A 77 7.79 7.16 -10.19
N GLU A 78 8.45 8.19 -10.75
CA GLU A 78 7.99 9.58 -10.64
C GLU A 78 6.60 9.81 -11.28
N ASP A 79 6.30 9.10 -12.37
CA ASP A 79 4.97 9.13 -12.98
C ASP A 79 3.91 8.53 -12.06
N ALA A 80 4.24 7.43 -11.39
CA ALA A 80 3.36 6.83 -10.39
C ALA A 80 3.19 7.77 -9.20
N LYS A 81 4.27 8.35 -8.67
CA LYS A 81 4.20 9.32 -7.57
C LYS A 81 3.24 10.47 -7.88
N ARG A 82 3.40 11.15 -9.02
CA ARG A 82 2.49 12.23 -9.44
C ARG A 82 1.06 11.76 -9.54
N LYS A 83 0.84 10.56 -10.09
CA LYS A 83 -0.50 10.00 -10.26
C LYS A 83 -1.15 9.63 -8.92
N ALA A 84 -0.37 9.10 -7.99
CA ALA A 84 -0.80 8.79 -6.63
C ALA A 84 -1.22 10.05 -5.88
N ASP A 85 -0.41 11.12 -5.96
CA ASP A 85 -0.75 12.44 -5.39
C ASP A 85 -2.05 13.00 -5.99
N GLN A 86 -2.21 12.93 -7.31
CA GLN A 86 -3.42 13.42 -8.00
C GLN A 86 -4.70 12.64 -7.65
N GLN A 87 -4.58 11.35 -7.34
CA GLN A 87 -5.72 10.47 -7.07
C GLN A 87 -5.96 10.24 -5.58
N GLY A 88 -5.12 10.81 -4.71
CA GLY A 88 -5.18 10.59 -3.26
C GLY A 88 -4.88 9.14 -2.85
N ILE A 89 -4.16 8.36 -3.67
CA ILE A 89 -3.83 6.97 -3.37
C ILE A 89 -2.54 6.94 -2.56
N CYS A 90 -2.63 6.55 -1.29
CA CYS A 90 -1.44 6.53 -0.42
C CYS A 90 -0.47 5.43 -0.83
N VAL A 91 0.80 5.81 -1.02
CA VAL A 91 1.91 4.89 -1.25
C VAL A 91 2.94 5.06 -0.15
N LEU A 92 3.21 3.98 0.58
CA LEU A 92 4.22 3.90 1.63
C LEU A 92 5.40 3.05 1.16
N GLY A 93 6.56 3.26 1.77
CA GLY A 93 7.77 2.47 1.56
C GLY A 93 8.23 1.82 2.86
N ALA A 94 8.69 0.58 2.76
CA ALA A 94 9.24 -0.21 3.85
C ALA A 94 10.58 -0.84 3.44
N GLU A 95 11.54 -0.89 4.36
CA GLU A 95 12.77 -1.67 4.18
C GLU A 95 12.51 -3.19 4.32
N GLU A 96 11.54 -3.55 5.16
CA GLU A 96 11.20 -4.93 5.48
C GLU A 96 10.53 -5.68 4.29
N ASN A 97 10.67 -7.00 4.26
CA ASN A 97 10.00 -7.85 3.27
C ASN A 97 8.50 -8.02 3.55
N SER A 98 7.75 -8.44 2.52
CA SER A 98 6.29 -8.53 2.60
C SER A 98 5.79 -9.50 3.67
N TYR A 99 6.47 -10.63 3.91
CA TYR A 99 6.06 -11.60 4.93
C TYR A 99 6.13 -11.02 6.34
N ARG A 100 7.28 -10.43 6.71
CA ARG A 100 7.48 -9.84 8.04
C ARG A 100 6.54 -8.66 8.26
N LEU A 101 6.36 -7.83 7.24
CA LEU A 101 5.48 -6.67 7.33
C LEU A 101 4.01 -7.09 7.46
N ALA A 102 3.55 -8.09 6.70
CA ALA A 102 2.20 -8.63 6.84
C ALA A 102 1.93 -9.21 8.24
N LEU A 103 2.91 -9.88 8.86
CA LEU A 103 2.77 -10.36 10.25
C LEU A 103 2.61 -9.19 11.23
N GLN A 104 3.34 -8.09 11.04
CA GLN A 104 3.23 -6.91 11.88
C GLN A 104 1.87 -6.23 11.70
N ILE A 105 1.42 -6.04 10.45
CA ILE A 105 0.09 -5.50 10.14
C ILE A 105 -1.00 -6.38 10.75
N GLY A 106 -0.91 -7.71 10.58
CA GLY A 106 -1.87 -8.66 11.15
C GLY A 106 -1.98 -8.56 12.68
N ARG A 107 -0.86 -8.34 13.39
CA ARG A 107 -0.86 -8.12 14.84
C ARG A 107 -1.49 -6.80 15.27
N LEU A 108 -1.41 -5.75 14.43
CA LEU A 108 -2.01 -4.45 14.72
C LEU A 108 -3.52 -4.43 14.46
N LEU A 109 -3.99 -5.29 13.56
CA LEU A 109 -5.41 -5.39 13.17
C LEU A 109 -6.19 -6.47 13.95
N SER A 110 -5.51 -7.30 14.75
CA SER A 110 -6.11 -8.33 15.61
C SER A 110 -6.31 -7.82 17.03
#